data_AF-F4X3K5-F1
#
_entry.id   AF-F4X3K5-F1
#
_cell.length_a   1.000
_cell.length_b   1.000
_cell.length_c   1.000
_cell.angle_alpha   90.00
_cell.angle_beta   90.00
_cell.angle_gamma   90.00
#
_symmetry.space_group_name_H-M   'P 1'
#
loop_
_entity.id
_entity.type
_entity.pdbx_description
1 polymer ?
#
loop_
_entity_poly.entity_id
_entity_poly.type
_entity_poly.pdbx_seq_one_letter_code
_entity_poly.pdbx_strand_id
1 'polypeptide(L)'
;IHVDAAERWHIYLTEKSASKKDYLLNMLTHEIGHALGLTYSSREDSIMFAYVTANNKDKIVRLNIEDILAIQQLYGDKNPNQLYNHRRQQQQHHHQLSKLHQINPST
;
A
#
# COMPACT_ATOMS: atom_id res chain seq x y z
N ILE A 1 13.69 11.72 -5.58
CA ILE A 1 12.28 12.15 -5.52
C ILE A 1 12.24 13.63 -5.91
N HIS A 2 11.44 13.98 -6.92
CA HIS A 2 11.21 15.36 -7.35
C HIS A 2 9.73 15.67 -7.13
N VAL A 3 9.42 16.92 -6.79
CA VAL A 3 8.05 17.39 -6.52
C VAL A 3 7.76 18.55 -7.46
N ASP A 4 6.62 18.52 -8.14
CA ASP A 4 6.24 19.57 -9.10
C ASP A 4 5.98 20.91 -8.39
N ALA A 5 6.68 21.96 -8.78
CA ALA A 5 6.50 23.29 -8.18
C ALA A 5 5.20 23.98 -8.59
N ALA A 6 4.52 23.51 -9.65
CA ALA A 6 3.27 24.09 -10.14
C ALA A 6 2.05 23.73 -9.26
N GLU A 7 2.13 22.63 -8.50
CA GLU A 7 1.02 22.12 -7.69
C GLU A 7 0.92 22.78 -6.31
N ARG A 8 -0.31 22.88 -5.80
CA ARG A 8 -0.57 23.44 -4.46
C ARG A 8 -0.50 22.36 -3.40
N TRP A 9 0.72 22.10 -2.96
CA TRP A 9 1.01 21.09 -1.95
C TRP A 9 0.58 21.47 -0.53
N HIS A 10 -0.04 20.52 0.17
CA HIS A 10 -0.37 20.66 1.58
C HIS A 10 0.00 19.42 2.39
N ILE A 11 0.47 19.66 3.62
CA ILE A 11 0.77 18.62 4.61
C ILE A 11 -0.24 18.75 5.75
N TYR A 12 -0.96 17.67 6.02
CA TYR A 12 -1.85 17.54 7.16
C TYR A 12 -1.36 16.38 8.02
N LEU A 13 -1.05 16.67 9.28
CA LEU A 13 -0.67 15.66 10.28
C LEU A 13 -1.89 15.22 11.11
N THR A 14 -3.06 15.80 10.85
CA THR A 14 -4.32 15.58 11.57
C THR A 14 -5.49 15.46 10.58
N GLU A 15 -6.62 14.92 11.03
CA GLU A 15 -7.77 14.56 10.18
C GLU A 15 -8.52 15.74 9.52
N LYS A 16 -8.16 16.99 9.84
CA LYS A 16 -8.84 18.17 9.29
C LYS A 16 -8.21 18.57 7.95
N SER A 17 -8.79 18.10 6.84
CA SER A 17 -8.44 18.60 5.51
C SER A 17 -9.43 19.65 4.98
N ALA A 18 -8.91 20.57 4.16
CA ALA A 18 -9.69 21.55 3.42
C ALA A 18 -9.97 21.04 1.99
N SER A 19 -11.16 21.31 1.47
CA SER A 19 -11.84 20.61 0.37
C SER A 19 -11.24 20.70 -1.06
N LYS A 20 -9.99 21.16 -1.26
CA LYS A 20 -9.46 21.35 -2.63
C LYS A 20 -7.93 21.43 -2.74
N LYS A 21 -7.21 20.41 -2.26
CA LYS A 21 -5.74 20.43 -2.12
C LYS A 21 -5.09 19.09 -2.44
N ASP A 22 -3.84 19.14 -2.91
CA ASP A 22 -3.02 17.95 -3.14
C ASP A 22 -2.27 17.54 -1.87
N TYR A 23 -2.27 16.24 -1.58
CA TYR A 23 -1.83 15.67 -0.32
C TYR A 23 -0.36 15.27 -0.41
N LEU A 24 0.53 16.22 -0.14
CA LEU A 24 1.97 16.07 -0.29
C LEU A 24 2.52 14.90 0.53
N LEU A 25 2.04 14.71 1.76
CA LEU A 25 2.48 13.60 2.61
C LEU A 25 2.16 12.23 1.99
N ASN A 26 0.96 12.08 1.42
CA ASN A 26 0.54 10.85 0.75
C ASN A 26 1.38 10.60 -0.51
N MET A 27 1.52 11.62 -1.37
CA MET A 27 2.33 11.53 -2.58
C MET A 27 3.80 11.21 -2.26
N LEU A 28 4.42 11.91 -1.31
CA LEU A 28 5.80 11.63 -0.93
C LEU A 28 5.96 10.21 -0.38
N THR A 29 4.99 9.70 0.38
CA THR A 29 5.06 8.32 0.89
C THR A 29 4.98 7.30 -0.24
N HIS A 30 4.13 7.55 -1.24
CA HIS A 30 4.06 6.76 -2.48
C HIS A 30 5.38 6.77 -3.26
N GLU A 31 5.94 7.95 -3.51
CA GLU A 31 7.21 8.11 -4.23
C GLU A 31 8.40 7.50 -3.47
N ILE A 32 8.40 7.57 -2.14
CA ILE A 32 9.38 6.86 -1.30
C ILE A 32 9.22 5.36 -1.47
N GLY A 33 8.00 4.83 -1.53
CA GLY A 33 7.74 3.42 -1.82
C GLY A 33 8.39 2.98 -3.14
N HIS A 34 8.21 3.74 -4.22
CA HIS A 34 8.88 3.49 -5.50
C HIS A 34 10.40 3.57 -5.39
N ALA A 35 10.94 4.58 -4.69
CA ALA A 35 12.38 4.71 -4.48
C ALA A 35 12.97 3.53 -3.68
N LEU A 36 12.16 2.88 -2.85
CA LEU A 36 12.49 1.65 -2.11
C LEU A 36 12.19 0.37 -2.91
N GLY A 37 11.72 0.46 -4.16
CA GLY A 37 11.48 -0.69 -5.03
C GLY A 37 10.07 -1.29 -4.95
N LEU A 38 9.11 -0.65 -4.28
CA LEU A 38 7.71 -1.06 -4.35
C LEU A 38 7.10 -0.70 -5.70
N THR A 39 6.26 -1.59 -6.24
CA THR A 39 5.49 -1.36 -7.46
C THR A 39 4.07 -0.89 -7.14
N TYR A 40 3.36 -0.41 -8.17
CA TYR A 40 1.95 -0.06 -8.02
C TYR A 40 1.11 -1.23 -7.47
N SER A 41 0.14 -0.88 -6.63
CA SER A 41 -0.91 -1.77 -6.14
C SER A 41 -2.21 -1.53 -6.88
N SER A 42 -3.01 -2.58 -7.06
CA SER A 42 -4.39 -2.47 -7.57
C SER A 42 -5.42 -2.15 -6.47
N ARG A 43 -4.99 -2.11 -5.21
CA ARG A 43 -5.89 -1.88 -4.06
C ARG A 43 -6.01 -0.39 -3.77
N GLU A 44 -7.24 0.13 -3.71
CA GLU A 44 -7.48 1.55 -3.42
C GLU A 44 -6.97 2.02 -2.04
N ASP A 45 -6.87 1.09 -1.09
CA ASP A 45 -6.42 1.36 0.27
C ASP A 45 -4.89 1.30 0.45
N SER A 46 -4.15 0.97 -0.60
CA SER A 46 -2.68 0.92 -0.61
C SER A 46 -2.08 2.30 -0.79
N ILE A 47 -0.97 2.58 -0.09
CA ILE A 47 -0.19 3.78 -0.37
C ILE A 47 0.43 3.74 -1.76
N MET A 48 0.62 2.54 -2.32
CA MET A 48 1.11 2.31 -3.68
C MET A 48 0.00 2.27 -4.74
N PHE A 49 -1.24 2.64 -4.41
CA PHE A 49 -2.31 2.75 -5.40
C PHE A 49 -2.03 3.89 -6.39
N ALA A 50 -2.18 3.62 -7.69
CA ALA A 50 -1.79 4.56 -8.75
C ALA A 50 -2.69 5.82 -8.84
N TYR A 51 -3.90 5.78 -8.26
CA TYR A 51 -4.88 6.86 -8.41
C TYR A 51 -5.20 7.55 -7.09
N VAL A 52 -5.30 8.89 -7.11
CA VAL A 52 -5.80 9.65 -5.96
C VAL A 52 -7.33 9.59 -5.93
N THR A 53 -7.88 8.73 -5.07
CA THR A 53 -9.34 8.63 -4.87
C THR A 53 -9.83 9.64 -3.84
N ALA A 54 -11.11 10.01 -3.87
CA ALA A 54 -11.73 10.85 -2.83
C ALA A 54 -11.57 10.26 -1.42
N ASN A 55 -11.53 8.93 -1.32
CA ASN A 55 -11.31 8.21 -0.07
C ASN A 55 -9.88 8.34 0.47
N ASN A 56 -8.91 8.70 -0.37
CA ASN A 56 -7.50 8.89 -0.02
C ASN A 56 -7.16 10.37 0.21
N LYS A 57 -8.10 11.28 -0.06
CA LYS A 57 -7.93 12.71 0.17
C LYS A 57 -7.94 13.00 1.67
N ASP A 58 -8.92 12.57 2.44
CA ASP A 58 -9.04 13.03 3.83
C ASP A 58 -8.42 12.11 4.89
N LYS A 59 -7.55 11.18 4.48
CA LYS A 59 -6.96 10.19 5.38
C LYS A 59 -5.55 10.56 5.81
N ILE A 60 -5.27 10.38 7.10
CA ILE A 60 -3.90 10.26 7.61
C ILE A 60 -3.23 9.12 6.85
N VAL A 61 -2.00 9.35 6.37
CA VAL A 61 -1.22 8.34 5.67
C VAL A 61 -1.08 7.09 6.54
N ARG A 62 -1.54 5.96 6.02
CA ARG A 62 -1.45 4.65 6.66
C ARG A 62 -1.01 3.63 5.62
N LEU A 63 -0.03 2.82 6.00
CA LEU A 63 0.36 1.66 5.20
C LEU A 63 -0.70 0.56 5.39
N ASN A 64 -1.16 -0.02 4.29
CA ASN A 64 -1.95 -1.24 4.38
C ASN A 64 -1.03 -2.45 4.66
N ILE A 65 -1.63 -3.59 4.98
CA ILE A 65 -0.85 -4.80 5.30
C ILE A 65 0.00 -5.29 4.13
N GLU A 66 -0.47 -5.14 2.90
CA GLU A 66 0.27 -5.54 1.70
C GLU A 66 1.48 -4.62 1.44
N ASP A 67 1.37 -3.33 1.71
CA ASP A 67 2.47 -2.36 1.64
C ASP A 67 3.59 -2.75 2.62
N ILE A 68 3.20 -3.14 3.83
CA ILE A 68 4.12 -3.61 4.87
C ILE A 68 4.79 -4.93 4.43
N LEU A 69 4.01 -5.89 3.95
CA LEU A 69 4.53 -7.19 3.52
C LEU A 69 5.48 -7.03 2.32
N ALA A 70 5.14 -6.18 1.36
CA ALA A 70 5.95 -5.93 0.18
C ALA A 70 7.32 -5.33 0.56
N ILE A 71 7.36 -4.34 1.46
CA ILE A 71 8.64 -3.75 1.88
C ILE A 71 9.46 -4.73 2.74
N GLN A 72 8.81 -5.53 3.58
CA GLN A 72 9.47 -6.57 4.36
C GLN A 72 10.01 -7.71 3.49
N GLN A 73 9.39 -7.98 2.33
CA GLN A 73 9.93 -8.95 1.37
C GLN A 73 11.24 -8.46 0.75
N LEU A 74 11.38 -7.14 0.53
CA LEU A 74 12.60 -6.55 -0.04
C LEU A 74 13.73 -6.41 0.98
N TYR A 75 13.42 -6.01 2.22
CA TYR A 75 14.44 -5.61 3.20
C TYR A 75 14.43 -6.42 4.51
N GLY A 76 13.54 -7.40 4.63
CA GLY A 76 13.34 -8.18 5.85
C GLY A 76 12.39 -7.51 6.84
N ASP A 77 11.90 -8.30 7.78
CA ASP A 77 11.06 -7.82 8.88
C ASP A 77 11.92 -7.20 9.98
N LYS A 78 11.46 -6.08 10.56
CA LYS A 78 12.03 -5.53 11.79
C LYS A 78 11.84 -6.48 12.98
N ASN A 79 10.85 -7.38 12.93
CA ASN A 79 10.56 -8.33 14.00
C ASN A 79 10.43 -9.77 13.45
N PRO A 80 11.47 -10.63 13.58
CA PRO A 80 11.54 -11.95 12.94
C PRO A 80 10.33 -12.87 13.19
N ASN A 81 9.66 -12.70 14.33
CA ASN A 81 8.52 -13.53 14.74
C ASN A 81 7.23 -13.23 13.96
N GLN A 82 7.09 -12.04 13.36
CA GLN A 82 5.90 -11.67 12.60
C GLN A 82 5.92 -12.24 11.18
N LEU A 83 7.08 -12.27 10.52
CA LEU A 83 7.29 -12.90 9.22
C LEU A 83 6.87 -14.38 9.19
N TYR A 84 7.13 -15.13 10.26
CA TYR A 84 6.76 -16.55 10.38
C TYR A 84 5.23 -16.73 10.33
N ASN A 85 4.50 -15.92 11.09
CA ASN A 85 3.04 -16.01 11.18
C ASN A 85 2.36 -15.53 9.89
N HIS A 86 2.87 -14.48 9.25
CA HIS A 86 2.31 -13.96 8.00
C HIS A 86 2.56 -14.88 6.80
N ARG A 87 3.77 -15.49 6.69
CA ARG A 87 4.03 -16.50 5.64
C ARG A 87 3.08 -17.69 5.74
N ARG A 88 2.74 -18.11 6.96
CA ARG A 88 1.78 -19.19 7.19
C ARG A 88 0.37 -18.82 6.70
N GLN A 89 -0.06 -17.58 6.90
CA GLN A 89 -1.37 -17.12 6.44
C GLN A 89 -1.45 -17.00 4.90
N GLN A 90 -0.40 -16.46 4.26
CA GLN A 90 -0.36 -16.40 2.78
C GLN A 90 -0.31 -17.79 2.15
N GLN A 91 0.46 -18.72 2.73
CA GLN A 91 0.48 -20.12 2.27
C GLN A 91 -0.88 -20.79 2.45
N GLN A 92 -1.60 -20.51 3.53
CA GLN A 92 -2.96 -21.02 3.73
C GLN A 92 -3.94 -20.45 2.70
N HIS A 93 -3.90 -19.15 2.43
CA HIS A 93 -4.71 -18.53 1.38
C HIS A 93 -4.41 -19.11 -0.01
N HIS A 94 -3.14 -19.26 -0.36
CA HIS A 94 -2.73 -19.85 -1.64
C HIS A 94 -3.15 -21.33 -1.74
N HIS A 95 -3.02 -22.09 -0.65
CA HIS A 95 -3.50 -23.48 -0.57
C HIS A 95 -5.02 -23.60 -0.67
N GLN A 96 -5.77 -22.64 -0.12
CA GLN A 96 -7.22 -22.58 -0.27
C GLN A 96 -7.63 -22.32 -1.73
N LEU A 97 -6.93 -21.41 -2.41
CA LEU A 97 -7.17 -21.07 -3.82
C LEU A 97 -6.78 -22.22 -4.76
N SER A 98 -5.70 -22.94 -4.47
CA SER A 98 -5.31 -24.11 -5.27
C SER A 98 -6.29 -25.27 -5.10
N LYS A 99 -6.86 -25.46 -3.89
CA LYS A 99 -7.95 -26.41 -3.66
C LYS A 99 -9.22 -26.03 -4.41
N LEU A 100 -9.56 -24.75 -4.49
CA LEU A 100 -10.74 -24.29 -5.24
C LEU A 100 -10.61 -24.58 -6.75
N HIS A 101 -9.42 -24.35 -7.33
CA HIS A 101 -9.15 -24.65 -8.74
C HIS A 101 -9.15 -26.16 -9.05
N GLN A 102 -8.82 -27.01 -8.07
CA GLN A 102 -8.90 -28.47 -8.23
C GLN A 102 -10.34 -28.99 -8.18
N ILE A 103 -11.27 -28.25 -7.56
CA ILE A 103 -12.68 -28.65 -7.42
C ILE A 103 -13.52 -28.19 -8.64
N ASN A 104 -13.13 -27.12 -9.34
CA ASN A 104 -13.82 -26.62 -10.53
C ASN A 104 -12.87 -26.58 -11.76
N PRO A 105 -12.63 -27.70 -12.45
CA PRO A 105 -11.72 -27.76 -13.58
C PRO A 105 -12.31 -27.27 -14.92
N SER A 106 -13.47 -26.61 -14.95
CA SER A 106 -14.11 -26.18 -16.20
C SER A 106 -14.95 -24.91 -16.09
N THR A 107 -14.39 -23.79 -16.53
CA THR A 107 -15.07 -22.76 -17.33
C THR A 107 -14.03 -22.10 -18.22
#